data_AF-A0A9E5WSN1-F1
#
_entry.id   AF-A0A9E5WSN1-F1
#
_cell.length_a   1.000
_cell.length_b   1.000
_cell.length_c   1.000
_cell.angle_alpha   90.00
_cell.angle_beta   90.00
_cell.angle_gamma   90.00
#
_symmetry.space_group_name_H-M   'P 1'
#
loop_
_entity.id
_entity.type
_entity.pdbx_description
1 polymer ?
#
loop_
_entity_poly.entity_id
_entity_poly.type
_entity_poly.pdbx_seq_one_letter_code
_entity_poly.pdbx_strand_id
1 'polypeptide(L)'
;MHAGLLALGARPGRPVQYVPEYRPPSGQRIDLFIRWRDKKGVEHRERAQRWVRYARYRFHVAKLKALPPEVKLPEDSPLRFDARNQELTWYGPMTKKERDELLALTDAPAFRDAINRFYQQSLPREMDTHWVFVGSGFYKDPETGEKYYMAEGGDLICVANFPSATLDVAIPSTSSGTENLLFEAYTERIPPVGTEVLLELIPSKITKNPDAPGKKASSDKPR
;
A
#
# COMPACT_ATOMS: atom_id res chain seq x y z
N MET A 1 -5.27 -12.03 -17.90
CA MET A 1 -5.81 -11.78 -16.53
C MET A 1 -7.25 -11.24 -16.56
N HIS A 2 -7.49 -10.06 -17.14
CA HIS A 2 -8.81 -9.43 -17.23
C HIS A 2 -9.93 -10.37 -17.69
N ALA A 3 -9.78 -10.98 -18.87
CA ALA A 3 -10.80 -11.88 -19.43
C ALA A 3 -11.13 -13.08 -18.51
N GLY A 4 -10.13 -13.61 -17.80
CA GLY A 4 -10.33 -14.70 -16.84
C GLY A 4 -11.17 -14.26 -15.63
N LEU A 5 -10.92 -13.06 -15.10
CA LEU A 5 -11.73 -12.49 -14.02
C LEU A 5 -13.18 -12.28 -14.46
N LEU A 6 -13.40 -11.76 -15.68
CA LEU A 6 -14.75 -11.62 -16.24
C LEU A 6 -15.44 -12.98 -16.41
N ALA A 7 -14.73 -14.00 -16.89
CA ALA A 7 -15.27 -15.35 -17.05
C ALA A 7 -15.69 -15.97 -15.69
N LEU A 8 -15.03 -15.60 -14.60
CA LEU A 8 -15.42 -15.94 -13.23
C LEU A 8 -16.57 -15.09 -12.66
N GLY A 9 -17.12 -14.16 -13.45
CA GLY A 9 -18.19 -13.26 -13.04
C GLY A 9 -17.73 -12.07 -12.18
N ALA A 10 -16.42 -11.80 -12.15
CA ALA A 10 -15.90 -10.62 -11.46
C ALA A 10 -16.36 -9.32 -12.16
N ARG A 11 -16.67 -8.30 -11.37
CA ARG A 11 -17.15 -7.00 -11.85
C ARG A 11 -16.04 -5.96 -11.74
N PRO A 12 -15.59 -5.38 -12.86
CA PRO A 12 -14.64 -4.28 -12.81
C PRO A 12 -15.31 -3.04 -12.22
N GLY A 13 -14.57 -2.25 -11.45
CA GLY A 13 -14.98 -0.92 -11.04
C GLY A 13 -14.35 0.16 -11.91
N ARG A 14 -13.55 1.03 -11.29
CA ARG A 14 -12.93 2.18 -11.94
C ARG A 14 -11.48 2.32 -11.50
N PRO A 15 -10.54 2.55 -12.42
CA PRO A 15 -9.18 2.97 -12.07
C PRO A 15 -9.18 4.31 -11.31
N VAL A 16 -8.02 4.67 -10.77
CA VAL A 16 -7.83 5.99 -10.13
C VAL A 16 -8.17 7.13 -11.09
N GLN A 17 -8.74 8.19 -10.54
CA GLN A 17 -8.88 9.48 -11.21
C GLN A 17 -8.06 10.50 -10.44
N TYR A 18 -7.19 11.27 -11.10
CA TYR A 18 -6.44 12.36 -10.46
C TYR A 18 -7.07 13.74 -10.69
N VAL A 19 -7.68 13.94 -11.85
CA VAL A 19 -8.21 15.23 -12.31
C VAL A 19 -9.70 15.07 -12.65
N PRO A 20 -10.58 16.04 -12.30
CA PRO A 20 -10.30 17.27 -11.56
C PRO A 20 -10.13 17.07 -10.05
N GLU A 21 -10.56 15.93 -9.54
CA GLU A 21 -10.49 15.56 -8.14
C GLU A 21 -10.00 14.12 -8.02
N TYR A 22 -9.20 13.85 -6.99
CA TYR A 22 -8.72 12.52 -6.69
C TYR A 22 -9.87 11.59 -6.31
N ARG A 23 -9.98 10.46 -6.99
CA ARG A 23 -10.87 9.34 -6.61
C ARG A 23 -10.05 8.06 -6.60
N PRO A 24 -10.03 7.31 -5.48
CA PRO A 24 -9.26 6.08 -5.40
C PRO A 24 -9.82 5.00 -6.34
N PRO A 25 -8.99 4.01 -6.73
CA PRO A 25 -9.47 2.84 -7.45
C PRO A 25 -10.61 2.16 -6.69
N SER A 26 -11.61 1.67 -7.43
CA SER A 26 -12.74 0.94 -6.88
C SER A 26 -13.06 -0.28 -7.73
N GLY A 27 -13.70 -1.28 -7.14
CA GLY A 27 -14.07 -2.50 -7.84
C GLY A 27 -14.36 -3.65 -6.91
N GLN A 28 -14.68 -4.81 -7.47
CA GLN A 28 -14.84 -6.02 -6.67
C GLN A 28 -13.48 -6.42 -6.08
N ARG A 29 -13.45 -6.68 -4.78
CA ARG A 29 -12.24 -7.19 -4.12
C ARG A 29 -11.83 -8.52 -4.72
N ILE A 30 -10.54 -8.65 -5.02
CA ILE A 30 -9.88 -9.88 -5.46
C ILE A 30 -8.92 -10.31 -4.35
N ASP A 31 -9.15 -11.49 -3.78
CA ASP A 31 -8.18 -12.10 -2.87
C ASP A 31 -7.05 -12.73 -3.70
N LEU A 32 -5.82 -12.32 -3.39
CA LEU A 32 -4.61 -12.81 -4.05
C LEU A 32 -3.84 -13.75 -3.12
N PHE A 33 -3.60 -14.95 -3.60
CA PHE A 33 -2.68 -15.89 -2.96
C PHE A 33 -1.50 -16.18 -3.88
N ILE A 34 -0.35 -16.41 -3.26
CA ILE A 34 0.88 -16.81 -3.92
C ILE A 34 1.21 -18.21 -3.46
N ARG A 35 1.50 -19.08 -4.43
CA ARG A 35 1.98 -20.43 -4.18
C ARG A 35 3.33 -20.64 -4.80
N TRP A 36 4.19 -21.37 -4.09
CA TRP A 36 5.49 -21.76 -4.60
C TRP A 36 5.95 -23.02 -3.89
N ARG A 37 6.91 -23.72 -4.52
CA ARG A 37 7.63 -24.83 -3.91
C ARG A 37 9.01 -24.34 -3.48
N ASP A 38 9.41 -24.59 -2.25
CA ASP A 38 10.75 -24.23 -1.79
C ASP A 38 11.81 -25.26 -2.24
N LYS A 39 13.09 -24.97 -1.94
CA LYS A 39 14.22 -25.85 -2.30
C LYS A 39 14.17 -27.23 -1.66
N LYS A 40 13.37 -27.42 -0.60
CA LYS A 40 13.16 -28.71 0.08
C LYS A 40 11.96 -29.46 -0.48
N GLY A 41 11.28 -28.92 -1.49
CA GLY A 41 10.09 -29.49 -2.07
C GLY A 41 8.80 -29.20 -1.31
N VAL A 42 8.83 -28.33 -0.30
CA VAL A 42 7.65 -27.98 0.50
C VAL A 42 6.82 -26.96 -0.27
N GLU A 43 5.52 -27.25 -0.40
CA GLU A 43 4.54 -26.33 -0.98
C GLU A 43 4.14 -25.26 0.03
N HIS A 44 4.17 -24.01 -0.40
CA HIS A 44 3.73 -22.86 0.36
C HIS A 44 2.51 -22.23 -0.30
N ARG A 45 1.62 -21.66 0.50
CA ARG A 45 0.49 -20.85 0.06
C ARG A 45 0.27 -19.72 1.04
N GLU A 46 0.45 -18.49 0.58
CA GLU A 46 0.32 -17.30 1.42
C GLU A 46 -0.50 -16.21 0.74
N ARG A 47 -1.06 -15.28 1.52
CA ARG A 47 -1.67 -14.07 0.98
C ARG A 47 -0.59 -13.19 0.34
N ALA A 48 -0.85 -12.62 -0.82
CA ALA A 48 0.12 -11.77 -1.51
C ALA A 48 0.55 -10.54 -0.68
N GLN A 49 -0.31 -10.06 0.23
CA GLN A 49 0.02 -9.05 1.23
C GLN A 49 1.31 -9.36 1.99
N ARG A 50 1.61 -10.63 2.27
CA ARG A 50 2.79 -11.02 3.07
C ARG A 50 4.12 -10.71 2.39
N TRP A 51 4.11 -10.58 1.06
CA TRP A 51 5.26 -10.23 0.23
C TRP A 51 5.40 -8.71 0.03
N VAL A 52 4.47 -7.91 0.56
CA VAL A 52 4.44 -6.46 0.41
C VAL A 52 4.45 -5.82 1.79
N ARG A 53 5.26 -4.77 1.97
CA ARG A 53 5.26 -3.97 3.19
C ARG A 53 5.11 -2.50 2.86
N TYR A 54 4.74 -1.71 3.86
CA TYR A 54 4.86 -0.27 3.77
C TYR A 54 6.32 0.12 3.52
N ALA A 55 6.53 1.06 2.59
CA ALA A 55 7.86 1.55 2.25
C ALA A 55 8.51 2.17 3.48
N ARG A 56 9.75 1.77 3.77
CA ARG A 56 10.47 2.21 4.97
C ARG A 56 11.20 3.53 4.76
N TYR A 57 11.58 3.82 3.52
CA TYR A 57 12.33 5.02 3.14
C TYR A 57 11.39 6.01 2.44
N ARG A 58 10.57 6.69 3.23
CA ARG A 58 9.60 7.70 2.78
C ARG A 58 9.44 8.81 3.80
N PHE A 59 8.78 9.89 3.41
CA PHE A 59 8.32 10.91 4.35
C PHE A 59 7.08 10.44 5.13
N HIS A 60 7.13 10.67 6.43
CA HIS A 60 6.02 10.64 7.36
C HIS A 60 5.69 12.09 7.74
N VAL A 61 4.41 12.43 7.76
CA VAL A 61 3.95 13.81 7.94
C VAL A 61 2.89 13.85 9.04
N ALA A 62 3.02 14.81 9.95
CA ALA A 62 2.02 15.13 10.95
C ALA A 62 1.74 16.62 10.94
N LYS A 63 0.47 17.02 11.08
CA LYS A 63 0.12 18.42 11.25
C LYS A 63 0.56 18.90 12.63
N LEU A 64 1.29 20.01 12.65
CA LEU A 64 1.74 20.67 13.86
C LEU A 64 1.65 22.18 13.63
N LYS A 65 0.81 22.87 14.40
CA LYS A 65 0.53 24.30 14.16
C LYS A 65 1.77 25.18 14.27
N ALA A 66 2.59 24.90 15.28
CA ALA A 66 3.86 25.57 15.55
C ALA A 66 4.77 24.59 16.31
N LEU A 67 6.08 24.71 16.10
CA LEU A 67 7.06 24.02 16.93
C LEU A 67 7.00 24.58 18.36
N PRO A 68 7.01 23.73 19.41
CA PRO A 68 7.06 24.23 20.79
C PRO A 68 8.29 25.14 20.98
N PRO A 69 8.16 26.32 21.61
CA PRO A 69 9.24 27.32 21.67
C PRO A 69 10.56 26.82 22.27
N GLU A 70 10.47 25.85 23.19
CA GLU A 70 11.62 25.23 23.85
C GLU A 70 12.36 24.21 22.96
N VAL A 71 11.72 23.72 21.90
CA VAL A 71 12.28 22.67 21.05
C VAL A 71 13.28 23.25 20.07
N LYS A 72 14.53 22.81 20.18
CA LYS A 72 15.55 22.96 19.14
C LYS A 72 15.68 21.64 18.40
N LEU A 73 15.35 21.64 17.11
CA LEU A 73 15.48 20.45 16.27
C LEU A 73 16.97 20.09 16.10
N PRO A 74 17.37 18.82 16.29
CA PRO A 74 18.77 18.43 16.09
C PRO A 74 19.16 18.55 14.61
N GLU A 75 20.33 19.14 14.32
CA GLU A 75 20.78 19.40 12.94
C GLU A 75 20.98 18.10 12.14
N ASP A 76 21.57 17.08 12.77
CA ASP A 76 21.81 15.76 12.18
C ASP A 76 20.58 14.84 12.17
N SER A 77 19.42 15.33 12.62
CA SER A 77 18.17 14.55 12.60
C SER A 77 17.49 14.61 11.24
N PRO A 78 16.77 13.56 10.82
CA PRO A 78 15.80 13.64 9.71
C PRO A 78 14.55 14.49 9.99
N LEU A 79 14.32 14.92 11.23
CA LEU A 79 13.12 15.64 11.63
C LEU A 79 13.12 17.10 11.12
N ARG A 80 12.10 17.52 10.39
CA ARG A 80 11.95 18.90 9.89
C ARG A 80 10.59 19.48 10.24
N PHE A 81 10.55 20.78 10.50
CA PHE A 81 9.31 21.53 10.68
C PHE A 81 9.15 22.56 9.56
N ASP A 82 8.05 22.46 8.83
CA ASP A 82 7.63 23.44 7.83
C ASP A 82 6.56 24.34 8.46
N ALA A 83 6.96 25.57 8.80
CA ALA A 83 6.07 26.56 9.39
C ALA A 83 4.99 27.06 8.41
N ARG A 84 5.25 27.01 7.10
CA ARG A 84 4.29 27.47 6.08
C ARG A 84 3.15 26.48 5.91
N ASN A 85 3.47 25.18 5.87
CA ASN A 85 2.48 24.11 5.72
C ASN A 85 1.95 23.56 7.05
N GLN A 86 2.52 24.01 8.17
CA GLN A 86 2.22 23.56 9.53
C GLN A 86 2.41 22.06 9.66
N GLU A 87 3.57 21.58 9.22
CA GLU A 87 3.88 20.15 9.12
C GLU A 87 5.20 19.84 9.81
N LEU A 88 5.16 18.81 10.65
CA LEU A 88 6.35 18.10 11.11
C LEU A 88 6.55 16.90 10.18
N THR A 89 7.79 16.69 9.74
CA THR A 89 8.12 15.59 8.83
C THR A 89 9.31 14.78 9.34
N TRP A 90 9.28 13.48 9.09
CA TRP A 90 10.37 12.55 9.36
C TRP A 90 10.61 11.69 8.12
N TYR A 91 11.87 11.48 7.76
CA TYR A 91 12.24 10.61 6.64
C TYR A 91 12.88 9.31 7.12
N GLY A 92 12.37 8.18 6.63
CA GLY A 92 13.00 6.89 6.80
C GLY A 92 12.65 6.15 8.11
N PRO A 93 13.31 5.02 8.39
CA PRO A 93 13.13 4.28 9.64
C PRO A 93 13.57 5.09 10.85
N MET A 94 12.77 5.13 11.91
CA MET A 94 13.12 5.72 13.20
C MET A 94 13.51 4.62 14.19
N THR A 95 14.67 4.74 14.80
CA THR A 95 15.10 3.86 15.88
C THR A 95 14.40 4.23 17.19
N LYS A 96 14.35 3.27 18.12
CA LYS A 96 13.82 3.51 19.47
C LYS A 96 14.59 4.64 20.18
N LYS A 97 15.91 4.70 19.98
CA LYS A 97 16.79 5.72 20.57
C LYS A 97 16.43 7.11 20.05
N GLU A 98 16.34 7.30 18.73
CA GLU A 98 15.97 8.60 18.14
C GLU A 98 14.58 9.04 18.60
N ARG A 99 13.61 8.11 18.65
CA ARG A 99 12.29 8.39 19.20
C ARG A 99 12.39 8.91 20.64
N ASP A 100 13.10 8.20 21.50
CA ASP A 100 13.19 8.55 22.93
C ASP A 100 13.93 9.88 23.14
N GLU A 101 14.97 10.16 22.35
CA GLU A 101 15.68 11.45 22.35
C GLU A 101 14.78 12.60 21.91
N LEU A 102 13.99 12.42 20.84
CA LEU A 102 13.04 13.43 20.38
C LEU A 102 11.90 13.66 21.38
N LEU A 103 11.39 12.59 22.02
CA LEU A 103 10.38 12.70 23.07
C LEU A 103 10.90 13.40 24.33
N ALA A 104 12.22 13.42 24.57
CA ALA A 104 12.80 14.13 25.70
C ALA A 104 12.91 15.66 25.48
N LEU A 105 12.71 16.15 24.24
CA LEU A 105 12.81 17.58 23.92
C LEU A 105 11.64 18.39 24.50
N THR A 106 10.46 17.79 24.68
CA THR A 106 9.25 18.50 25.15
C THR A 106 8.17 17.53 25.63
N ASP A 107 7.33 18.02 26.55
CA ASP A 107 6.10 17.35 26.99
C ASP A 107 4.87 17.72 26.14
N ALA A 108 5.02 18.59 25.12
CA ALA A 108 3.93 19.04 24.27
C ALA A 108 3.20 17.85 23.57
N PRO A 109 1.90 17.63 23.85
CA PRO A 109 1.20 16.42 23.39
C PRO A 109 1.23 16.23 21.87
N ALA A 110 0.97 17.28 21.09
CA ALA A 110 0.94 17.20 19.63
C ALA A 110 2.30 16.80 19.02
N PHE A 111 3.41 17.25 19.62
CA PHE A 111 4.75 16.87 19.19
C PHE A 111 5.01 15.40 19.52
N ARG A 112 4.71 14.98 20.76
CA ARG A 112 4.89 13.59 21.21
C ARG A 112 4.06 12.61 20.40
N ASP A 113 2.82 12.96 20.09
CA ASP A 113 1.92 12.16 19.25
C ASP A 113 2.50 12.00 17.83
N ALA A 114 3.04 13.08 17.26
CA ALA A 114 3.71 13.04 15.96
C ALA A 114 4.93 12.11 15.97
N ILE A 115 5.84 12.25 16.96
CA ILE A 115 7.03 11.41 17.08
C ILE A 115 6.67 9.93 17.27
N ASN A 116 5.71 9.63 18.15
CA ASN A 116 5.25 8.26 18.35
C ASN A 116 4.63 7.68 17.07
N ARG A 117 3.84 8.49 16.35
CA ARG A 117 3.26 8.08 15.07
C ARG A 117 4.34 7.80 14.02
N PHE A 118 5.35 8.66 13.89
CA PHE A 118 6.46 8.45 12.97
C PHE A 118 7.20 7.16 13.30
N TYR A 119 7.53 6.95 14.58
CA TYR A 119 8.15 5.70 15.03
C TYR A 119 7.34 4.49 14.58
N GLN A 120 6.05 4.41 14.95
CA GLN A 120 5.19 3.27 14.61
C GLN A 120 5.06 3.05 13.10
N GLN A 121 4.93 4.14 12.32
CA GLN A 121 4.76 4.05 10.86
C GLN A 121 6.06 3.68 10.13
N SER A 122 7.21 3.96 10.73
CA SER A 122 8.54 3.68 10.16
C SER A 122 9.04 2.26 10.41
N LEU A 123 8.36 1.51 11.29
CA LEU A 123 8.65 0.10 11.54
C LEU A 123 8.22 -0.78 10.35
N PRO A 124 8.90 -1.93 10.10
CA PRO A 124 8.46 -2.88 9.09
C PRO A 124 7.02 -3.34 9.36
N ARG A 125 6.12 -3.03 8.43
CA ARG A 125 4.69 -3.34 8.54
C ARG A 125 4.18 -3.97 7.25
N GLU A 126 3.63 -5.18 7.37
CA GLU A 126 2.97 -5.87 6.25
C GLU A 126 1.85 -5.01 5.68
N MET A 127 1.62 -5.11 4.37
CA MET A 127 0.48 -4.47 3.73
C MET A 127 -0.84 -4.99 4.31
N ASP A 128 -1.70 -4.10 4.79
CA ASP A 128 -2.99 -4.43 5.41
C ASP A 128 -4.20 -4.08 4.52
N THR A 129 -3.96 -3.62 3.29
CA THR A 129 -5.00 -3.35 2.28
C THR A 129 -5.28 -4.55 1.37
N HIS A 130 -6.21 -4.37 0.44
CA HIS A 130 -6.66 -5.37 -0.52
C HIS A 130 -6.62 -4.83 -1.95
N TRP A 131 -6.61 -5.74 -2.92
CA TRP A 131 -6.74 -5.42 -4.33
C TRP A 131 -8.20 -5.44 -4.76
N VAL A 132 -8.53 -4.52 -5.66
CA VAL A 132 -9.82 -4.44 -6.35
C VAL A 132 -9.62 -4.60 -7.84
N PHE A 133 -10.58 -5.27 -8.50
CA PHE A 133 -10.61 -5.37 -9.95
C PHE A 133 -11.14 -4.08 -10.55
N VAL A 134 -10.23 -3.26 -11.08
CA VAL A 134 -10.56 -1.95 -11.64
C VAL A 134 -10.69 -1.98 -13.16
N GLY A 135 -10.12 -3.01 -13.81
CA GLY A 135 -10.40 -3.35 -15.19
C GLY A 135 -9.53 -2.68 -16.25
N SER A 136 -8.75 -1.64 -15.91
CA SER A 136 -7.98 -0.80 -16.86
C SER A 136 -8.87 -0.05 -17.87
N GLY A 137 -8.25 0.72 -18.75
CA GLY A 137 -8.86 1.25 -19.97
C GLY A 137 -8.44 0.50 -21.23
N PHE A 138 -9.08 0.88 -22.34
CA PHE A 138 -8.68 0.53 -23.69
C PHE A 138 -8.36 1.82 -24.44
N TYR A 139 -7.17 1.90 -25.01
CA TYR A 139 -6.80 2.97 -25.93
C TYR A 139 -7.18 2.55 -27.34
N LYS A 140 -7.75 3.47 -28.14
CA LYS A 140 -7.97 3.26 -29.56
C LYS A 140 -7.08 4.24 -30.32
N ASP A 141 -6.18 3.71 -31.13
CA ASP A 141 -5.35 4.51 -32.01
C ASP A 141 -6.25 5.26 -33.01
N PRO A 142 -6.12 6.60 -33.12
CA PRO A 142 -6.97 7.41 -33.97
C PRO A 142 -6.65 7.27 -35.47
N GLU A 143 -5.43 6.85 -35.83
CA GLU A 143 -4.99 6.68 -37.21
C GLU A 143 -5.34 5.28 -37.74
N THR A 144 -5.02 4.25 -36.96
CA THR A 144 -5.20 2.85 -37.37
C THR A 144 -6.54 2.26 -36.94
N GLY A 145 -7.15 2.82 -35.89
CA GLY A 145 -8.34 2.29 -35.24
C GLY A 145 -8.10 1.05 -34.37
N GLU A 146 -6.84 0.62 -34.21
CA GLU A 146 -6.47 -0.54 -33.39
C GLU A 146 -6.74 -0.25 -31.91
N LYS A 147 -7.17 -1.28 -31.17
CA LYS A 147 -7.48 -1.19 -29.74
C LYS A 147 -6.39 -1.88 -28.93
N TYR A 148 -5.87 -1.17 -27.94
CA TYR A 148 -4.83 -1.66 -27.03
C TYR A 148 -5.38 -1.70 -25.61
N TYR A 149 -5.16 -2.82 -24.92
CA TYR A 149 -5.49 -2.93 -23.51
C TYR A 149 -4.38 -2.25 -22.68
N MET A 150 -4.71 -1.16 -22.00
CA MET A 150 -3.67 -0.28 -21.43
C MET A 150 -2.77 -0.97 -20.39
N ALA A 151 -3.32 -1.94 -19.63
CA ALA A 151 -2.55 -2.69 -18.63
C ALA A 151 -1.47 -3.60 -19.24
N GLU A 152 -1.49 -3.87 -20.55
CA GLU A 152 -0.42 -4.63 -21.23
C GLU A 152 0.92 -3.85 -21.22
N GLY A 153 0.88 -2.56 -20.90
CA GLY A 153 2.07 -1.76 -20.58
C GLY A 153 2.77 -2.14 -19.26
N GLY A 154 2.19 -3.05 -18.45
CA GLY A 154 2.82 -3.59 -17.24
C GLY A 154 1.97 -3.47 -15.96
N ASP A 155 0.86 -2.74 -16.01
CA ASP A 155 0.03 -2.40 -14.84
C ASP A 155 -1.02 -3.48 -14.53
N LEU A 156 -0.58 -4.73 -14.31
CA LEU A 156 -1.50 -5.84 -14.09
C LEU A 156 -1.98 -5.92 -12.62
N ILE A 157 -1.05 -5.90 -11.66
CA ILE A 157 -1.36 -5.95 -10.23
C ILE A 157 -0.55 -4.88 -9.53
N CYS A 158 -1.17 -3.74 -9.28
CA CYS A 158 -0.48 -2.56 -8.80
C CYS A 158 -0.65 -2.39 -7.28
N VAL A 159 0.37 -1.84 -6.65
CA VAL A 159 0.34 -1.32 -5.27
C VAL A 159 0.45 0.20 -5.22
N ALA A 160 0.63 0.83 -6.38
CA ALA A 160 0.54 2.26 -6.62
C ALA A 160 -0.58 2.51 -7.62
N ASN A 161 -1.28 3.64 -7.51
CA ASN A 161 -2.49 3.84 -8.27
C ASN A 161 -2.18 4.26 -9.72
N PHE A 162 -2.59 3.45 -10.69
CA PHE A 162 -2.40 3.72 -12.12
C PHE A 162 -3.73 3.73 -12.88
N PRO A 163 -3.98 4.72 -13.76
CA PRO A 163 -5.18 4.74 -14.61
C PRO A 163 -5.30 3.51 -15.53
N SER A 164 -4.17 2.87 -15.84
CA SER A 164 -4.01 1.67 -16.66
C SER A 164 -4.09 0.36 -15.87
N ALA A 165 -4.27 0.37 -14.55
CA ALA A 165 -4.20 -0.84 -13.73
C ALA A 165 -5.30 -1.86 -14.06
N THR A 166 -5.01 -3.17 -14.06
CA THR A 166 -6.05 -4.22 -14.06
C THR A 166 -6.59 -4.46 -12.65
N LEU A 167 -5.68 -4.73 -11.70
CA LEU A 167 -5.93 -4.76 -10.26
C LEU A 167 -5.14 -3.65 -9.58
N ASP A 168 -5.74 -2.96 -8.62
CA ASP A 168 -5.10 -1.86 -7.88
C ASP A 168 -5.50 -1.91 -6.41
N VAL A 169 -4.76 -1.22 -5.54
CA VAL A 169 -5.12 -1.07 -4.13
C VAL A 169 -6.18 0.03 -3.97
N ALA A 170 -7.23 -0.26 -3.21
CA ALA A 170 -8.38 0.66 -3.02
C ALA A 170 -8.09 1.83 -2.05
N ILE A 171 -6.83 2.19 -1.87
CA ILE A 171 -6.39 3.28 -0.99
C ILE A 171 -5.49 4.24 -1.77
N PRO A 172 -5.35 5.49 -1.32
CA PRO A 172 -4.36 6.41 -1.88
C PRO A 172 -2.95 5.83 -1.81
N SER A 173 -2.38 5.59 -2.99
CA SER A 173 -1.00 5.17 -3.17
C SER A 173 -0.45 5.83 -4.43
N THR A 174 0.54 6.71 -4.28
CA THR A 174 1.08 7.48 -5.40
C THR A 174 1.84 6.59 -6.39
N SER A 175 1.64 6.86 -7.68
CA SER A 175 2.42 6.31 -8.79
C SER A 175 3.59 7.21 -9.22
N SER A 176 3.81 8.32 -8.54
CA SER A 176 4.86 9.30 -8.85
C SER A 176 5.84 9.50 -7.69
N GLY A 177 7.13 9.62 -8.01
CA GLY A 177 8.23 9.83 -7.06
C GLY A 177 8.56 8.58 -6.25
N THR A 178 9.73 8.00 -6.47
CA THR A 178 10.17 6.76 -5.80
C THR A 178 10.22 6.92 -4.28
N GLU A 179 10.58 8.12 -3.81
CA GLU A 179 10.60 8.52 -2.40
C GLU A 179 9.22 8.62 -1.74
N ASN A 180 8.14 8.56 -2.53
CA ASN A 180 6.76 8.71 -2.04
C ASN A 180 5.96 7.40 -2.10
N LEU A 181 6.54 6.32 -2.66
CA LEU A 181 5.88 5.02 -2.77
C LEU A 181 5.35 4.57 -1.40
N LEU A 182 4.10 4.09 -1.38
CA LEU A 182 3.48 3.61 -0.15
C LEU A 182 3.94 2.21 0.23
N PHE A 183 4.26 1.40 -0.76
CA PHE A 183 4.59 0.00 -0.59
C PHE A 183 5.89 -0.37 -1.30
N GLU A 184 6.59 -1.34 -0.73
CA GLU A 184 7.79 -1.97 -1.28
C GLU A 184 7.73 -3.49 -1.09
N ALA A 185 8.62 -4.21 -1.76
CA ALA A 185 8.75 -5.65 -1.57
C ALA A 185 9.23 -5.97 -0.14
N TYR A 186 8.59 -6.93 0.52
CA TYR A 186 9.05 -7.49 1.79
C TYR A 186 10.05 -8.62 1.50
N THR A 187 11.24 -8.26 1.02
CA THR A 187 12.24 -9.18 0.46
C THR A 187 12.64 -10.32 1.40
N GLU A 188 12.60 -10.11 2.72
CA GLU A 188 12.91 -11.13 3.73
C GLU A 188 11.89 -12.28 3.78
N ARG A 189 10.75 -12.15 3.08
CA ARG A 189 9.65 -13.14 3.04
C ARG A 189 9.42 -13.74 1.66
N ILE A 190 10.15 -13.26 0.64
CA ILE A 190 10.00 -13.70 -0.74
C ILE A 190 11.04 -14.80 -1.01
N PRO A 191 10.68 -15.88 -1.72
CA PRO A 191 11.64 -16.91 -2.08
C PRO A 191 12.75 -16.35 -3.01
N PRO A 192 13.89 -17.05 -3.13
CA PRO A 192 14.99 -16.62 -3.99
C PRO A 192 14.55 -16.36 -5.43
N VAL A 193 15.24 -15.42 -6.09
CA VAL A 193 15.06 -15.12 -7.52
C VAL A 193 15.15 -16.42 -8.34
N GLY A 194 14.25 -16.56 -9.32
CA GLY A 194 14.11 -17.76 -10.15
C GLY A 194 13.18 -18.84 -9.58
N THR A 195 12.66 -18.66 -8.36
CA THR A 195 11.59 -19.53 -7.85
C THR A 195 10.32 -19.31 -8.63
N GLU A 196 9.76 -20.37 -9.22
CA GLU A 196 8.46 -20.32 -9.89
C GLU A 196 7.35 -20.06 -8.88
N VAL A 197 6.47 -19.11 -9.22
CA VAL A 197 5.33 -18.72 -8.38
C VAL A 197 4.05 -18.83 -9.17
N LEU A 198 3.00 -19.34 -8.53
CA LEU A 198 1.64 -19.34 -9.04
C LEU A 198 0.82 -18.30 -8.29
N LEU A 199 0.18 -17.39 -9.03
CA LEU A 199 -0.77 -16.43 -8.49
C LEU A 199 -2.19 -16.99 -8.62
N GLU A 200 -2.90 -17.07 -7.50
CA GLU A 200 -4.31 -17.40 -7.45
C GLU A 200 -5.13 -16.13 -7.22
N LEU A 201 -5.99 -15.80 -8.19
CA LEU A 201 -6.88 -14.63 -8.16
C LEU A 201 -8.29 -15.12 -7.87
N ILE A 202 -8.84 -14.77 -6.70
CA ILE A 202 -10.15 -15.23 -6.25
C ILE A 202 -11.08 -14.02 -6.09
N PRO A 203 -12.08 -13.82 -6.96
CA PRO A 203 -13.08 -12.79 -6.77
C PRO A 203 -13.86 -13.04 -5.48
N SER A 204 -13.88 -12.04 -4.60
CA SER A 204 -14.66 -12.10 -3.35
C SER A 204 -16.15 -12.24 -3.67
N LYS A 205 -16.91 -12.93 -2.81
CA LYS A 205 -18.38 -12.97 -2.97
C LYS A 205 -18.91 -11.54 -2.86
N ILE A 206 -19.73 -11.12 -3.82
CA ILE A 206 -20.37 -9.79 -3.80
C ILE A 206 -21.39 -9.78 -2.65
N THR A 207 -20.96 -9.35 -1.47
CA THR A 207 -21.86 -9.05 -0.36
C THR A 207 -22.44 -7.65 -0.58
N LYS A 208 -23.73 -7.45 -0.28
CA LYS A 208 -24.42 -6.16 -0.43
C LYS A 208 -23.88 -5.02 0.45
N ASN A 209 -22.70 -5.17 1.07
CA ASN A 209 -22.04 -4.13 1.83
C ASN A 209 -20.51 -4.40 1.89
N PRO A 210 -19.66 -3.62 1.18
CA PRO A 210 -18.21 -3.82 1.17
C PRO A 210 -17.49 -3.34 2.45
N ASP A 211 -18.13 -2.50 3.27
CA ASP A 211 -17.51 -1.88 4.46
C ASP A 211 -17.89 -2.53 5.80
N ALA A 212 -18.53 -3.70 5.79
CA ALA A 212 -18.81 -4.41 7.04
C ALA A 212 -17.48 -4.97 7.60
N PRO A 213 -17.05 -4.58 8.81
CA PRO A 213 -15.86 -5.17 9.43
C PRO A 213 -16.07 -6.68 9.54
N GLY A 214 -15.16 -7.44 8.93
CA GLY A 214 -15.22 -8.90 8.93
C GLY A 214 -15.37 -9.43 10.35
N LYS A 215 -16.43 -10.20 10.59
CA LYS A 215 -16.59 -10.94 11.85
C LYS A 215 -15.29 -11.72 12.10
N LYS A 216 -14.62 -11.43 13.21
CA LYS A 216 -13.50 -12.22 13.70
C LYS A 216 -13.95 -13.68 13.72
N ALA A 217 -13.17 -14.55 13.07
CA ALA A 217 -13.38 -15.99 13.14
C ALA A 217 -13.41 -16.39 14.62
N SER A 218 -14.56 -16.90 15.06
CA SER A 218 -14.74 -17.51 16.37
C SER A 218 -13.74 -18.64 16.51
N SER A 219 -12.88 -18.58 17.51
CA SER A 219 -12.03 -19.68 17.94
C SER A 219 -12.92 -20.84 18.41
N ASP A 220 -13.03 -21.89 17.60
CA ASP A 220 -13.55 -23.17 18.07
C ASP A 220 -12.63 -23.71 19.16
N LYS A 221 -13.22 -24.00 20.33
CA LYS A 221 -12.59 -24.78 21.40
C LYS A 221 -12.77 -26.26 21.11
N PRO A 222 -11.78 -27.11 21.43
CA PRO A 222 -11.91 -28.55 21.25
C PRO A 222 -12.83 -29.17 22.30
N ARG A 223 -13.64 -30.14 21.88
CA ARG A 223 -14.11 -31.25 22.70
C ARG A 223 -13.69 -32.54 22.03
#